data_AF-A0A939V3K1-F1
#
_entry.id   AF-A0A939V3K1-F1
#
_cell.length_a   1.000
_cell.length_b   1.000
_cell.length_c   1.000
_cell.angle_alpha   90.00
_cell.angle_beta   90.00
_cell.angle_gamma   90.00
#
_symmetry.space_group_name_H-M   'P 1'
#
loop_
_entity.id
_entity.type
_entity.pdbx_description
1 polymer ?
#
loop_
_entity_poly.entity_id
_entity_poly.type
_entity_poly.pdbx_seq_one_letter_code
_entity_poly.pdbx_strand_id
1 'polypeptide(L)'
;MVGKTDSKPVKKKYLISLEETRSTIAMICSVIVFLCTLAAVFYMIEITGDDEENSLHYFTVLSNLFSATAAAMMFPYAVEGIRKKRFILPRWVVLFQFAAATCVAITMISSLAIILPTQGISKMTGPNFWLHVVTPACTVILFQCVETGINIKFKEILIPLIPYSTYIAVYTVMVVFVGADKGGWSDFYMTMAFWPPWISLILMATIGFVITVLMRIIHNKHAKQTRLRIAKSWSQDLEPTELHIEAFGLGRYIGSKCSLEELTVPLDIFRMMSEKYGVPLESLTKAYVKGAIDAIEERQGK
;
A
#
# COMPACT_ATOMS: atom_id res chain seq x y z
N MET A 1 17.40 50.70 -7.55
CA MET A 1 16.87 49.84 -6.48
C MET A 1 16.72 48.43 -7.02
N VAL A 2 17.69 47.56 -6.76
CA VAL A 2 17.62 46.13 -7.13
C VAL A 2 16.94 45.42 -5.97
N GLY A 3 15.70 44.97 -6.18
CA GLY A 3 14.94 44.24 -5.18
C GLY A 3 15.62 42.91 -4.87
N LYS A 4 16.12 42.76 -3.64
CA LYS A 4 16.46 41.44 -3.08
C LYS A 4 15.15 40.65 -2.98
N THR A 5 14.95 39.71 -3.90
CA THR A 5 13.96 38.65 -3.70
C THR A 5 14.50 37.73 -2.62
N ASP A 6 14.02 37.90 -1.39
CA ASP A 6 14.20 36.96 -0.29
C ASP A 6 13.54 35.62 -0.65
N SER A 7 14.27 34.78 -1.38
CA SER A 7 13.89 33.39 -1.54
C SER A 7 14.02 32.73 -0.17
N LYS A 8 12.88 32.39 0.46
CA LYS A 8 12.85 31.60 1.69
C LYS A 8 13.80 30.41 1.54
N PRO A 9 14.69 30.13 2.52
CA PRO A 9 15.59 29.00 2.44
C PRO A 9 14.76 27.73 2.26
N VAL A 10 14.91 27.09 1.10
CA VAL A 10 14.27 25.81 0.83
C VAL A 10 14.92 24.81 1.78
N LYS A 11 14.19 24.36 2.82
CA LYS A 11 14.67 23.30 3.72
C LYS A 11 15.11 22.11 2.88
N LYS A 12 16.42 21.83 2.85
CA LYS A 12 16.98 20.63 2.22
C LYS A 12 16.29 19.42 2.88
N LYS A 13 15.54 18.63 2.10
CA LYS A 13 14.90 17.40 2.60
C LYS A 13 15.86 16.24 2.34
N TYR A 14 16.51 15.79 3.41
CA TYR A 14 17.41 14.64 3.38
C TYR A 14 16.66 13.35 3.03
N LEU A 15 17.31 12.44 2.30
CA LEU A 15 16.77 11.15 1.87
C LEU A 15 16.11 10.37 3.03
N ILE A 16 16.79 10.39 4.18
CA ILE A 16 16.41 9.71 5.42
C ILE A 16 15.02 10.13 5.91
N SER A 17 14.70 11.42 5.82
CA SER A 17 13.42 11.98 6.27
C SER A 17 12.23 11.58 5.39
N LEU A 18 12.48 11.33 4.10
CA LEU A 18 11.45 10.93 3.14
C LEU A 18 11.05 9.47 3.35
N GLU A 19 12.02 8.58 3.57
CA GLU A 19 11.77 7.15 3.83
C GLU A 19 11.07 6.92 5.19
N GLU A 20 11.42 7.71 6.21
CA GLU A 20 10.78 7.65 7.52
C GLU A 20 9.29 8.02 7.47
N THR A 21 8.94 9.14 6.85
CA THR A 21 7.55 9.59 6.76
C THR A 21 6.66 8.54 6.10
N ARG A 22 7.17 7.86 5.07
CA ARG A 22 6.46 6.81 4.34
C ARG A 22 6.29 5.55 5.18
N SER A 23 7.35 5.11 5.83
CA SER A 23 7.31 3.92 6.67
C SER A 23 6.33 4.10 7.84
N THR A 24 6.22 5.33 8.37
CA THR A 24 5.22 5.70 9.37
C THR A 24 3.79 5.64 8.82
N ILE A 25 3.52 6.22 7.63
CA ILE A 25 2.20 6.12 7.00
C ILE A 25 1.83 4.65 6.75
N ALA A 26 2.77 3.87 6.22
CA ALA A 26 2.58 2.44 5.97
C ALA A 26 2.23 1.68 7.25
N MET A 27 2.97 1.92 8.34
CA MET A 27 2.71 1.30 9.63
C MET A 27 1.32 1.68 10.18
N ILE A 28 0.98 2.97 10.18
CA ILE A 28 -0.32 3.46 10.67
C ILE A 28 -1.46 2.83 9.86
N CYS A 29 -1.38 2.89 8.53
CA CYS A 29 -2.40 2.32 7.67
C CYS A 29 -2.48 0.80 7.82
N SER A 30 -1.36 0.08 7.96
CA SER A 30 -1.37 -1.37 8.21
C SER A 30 -2.06 -1.72 9.52
N VAL A 31 -1.78 -0.98 10.61
CA VAL A 31 -2.41 -1.19 11.92
C VAL A 31 -3.91 -0.91 11.85
N ILE A 32 -4.32 0.21 11.24
CA ILE A 32 -5.74 0.55 11.08
C ILE A 32 -6.46 -0.52 10.27
N VAL A 33 -5.94 -0.87 9.09
CA VAL A 33 -6.58 -1.88 8.22
C VAL A 33 -6.69 -3.22 8.94
N PHE A 34 -5.63 -3.68 9.59
CA PHE A 34 -5.65 -4.98 10.28
C PHE A 34 -6.63 -4.99 11.47
N LEU A 35 -6.48 -4.05 12.41
CA LEU A 35 -7.29 -4.04 13.63
C LEU A 35 -8.75 -3.69 13.36
N CYS A 36 -9.02 -2.69 12.51
CA CYS A 36 -10.40 -2.30 12.20
C CYS A 36 -11.13 -3.37 11.40
N THR A 37 -10.46 -4.08 10.47
CA THR A 37 -11.09 -5.23 9.80
C THR A 37 -11.42 -6.31 10.81
N LEU A 38 -10.47 -6.73 11.65
CA LEU A 38 -10.73 -7.80 12.62
C LEU A 38 -11.87 -7.42 13.56
N ALA A 39 -11.83 -6.22 14.14
CA ALA A 39 -12.88 -5.74 15.03
C ALA A 39 -14.25 -5.68 14.33
N ALA A 40 -14.32 -5.18 13.09
CA ALA A 40 -15.57 -5.08 12.35
C ALA A 40 -16.13 -6.45 11.92
N VAL A 41 -15.27 -7.40 11.57
CA VAL A 41 -15.68 -8.76 11.23
C VAL A 41 -16.15 -9.52 12.47
N PHE A 42 -15.42 -9.45 13.59
CA PHE A 42 -15.85 -10.06 14.85
C PHE A 42 -17.16 -9.47 15.35
N TYR A 43 -17.30 -8.15 15.30
CA TYR A 43 -18.54 -7.48 15.71
C TYR A 43 -19.73 -7.83 14.81
N MET A 44 -19.50 -8.00 13.50
CA MET A 44 -20.54 -8.51 12.60
C MET A 44 -20.98 -9.91 13.04
N ILE A 45 -20.06 -10.85 13.21
CA ILE A 45 -20.33 -12.22 13.66
C ILE A 45 -21.12 -12.23 14.99
N GLU A 46 -20.69 -11.41 15.95
CA GLU A 46 -21.30 -11.37 17.29
C GLU A 46 -22.73 -10.78 17.29
N ILE A 47 -22.99 -9.76 16.45
CA ILE A 47 -24.30 -9.08 16.43
C ILE A 47 -25.32 -9.73 15.52
N THR A 48 -24.92 -10.25 14.36
CA THR A 48 -25.91 -10.81 13.44
C THR A 48 -26.46 -12.14 13.95
N GLY A 49 -25.78 -12.83 14.88
CA GLY A 49 -26.19 -14.15 15.37
C GLY A 49 -26.26 -15.21 14.26
N ASP A 50 -25.86 -14.83 13.06
CA ASP A 50 -25.67 -15.65 11.88
C ASP A 50 -24.38 -16.43 12.10
N ASP A 51 -24.46 -17.76 12.00
CA ASP A 51 -23.29 -18.64 12.03
C ASP A 51 -22.17 -18.06 11.16
N GLU A 52 -20.90 -18.21 11.56
CA GLU A 52 -19.74 -17.66 10.85
C GLU A 52 -19.75 -17.95 9.33
N GLU A 53 -20.40 -19.05 8.91
CA GLU A 53 -20.62 -19.42 7.52
C GLU A 53 -21.52 -18.45 6.72
N ASN A 54 -22.49 -17.78 7.37
CA ASN A 54 -23.46 -16.86 6.75
C ASN A 54 -22.89 -15.45 6.47
N SER A 55 -21.69 -15.10 6.94
CA SER A 55 -21.08 -13.79 6.63
C SER A 55 -19.99 -13.87 5.56
N LEU A 56 -19.40 -15.05 5.36
CA LEU A 56 -18.30 -15.25 4.41
C LEU A 56 -18.74 -15.26 2.96
N HIS A 57 -20.04 -15.36 2.66
CA HIS A 57 -20.53 -15.21 1.30
C HIS A 57 -20.51 -13.77 0.79
N TYR A 58 -20.31 -12.76 1.64
CA TYR A 58 -20.24 -11.37 1.21
C TYR A 58 -18.83 -11.01 0.72
N PHE A 59 -18.73 -10.46 -0.50
CA PHE A 59 -17.47 -9.96 -1.03
C PHE A 59 -16.85 -8.88 -0.13
N THR A 60 -17.67 -8.06 0.52
CA THR A 60 -17.20 -7.04 1.47
C THR A 60 -16.37 -7.68 2.57
N VAL A 61 -16.84 -8.76 3.18
CA VAL A 61 -16.13 -9.45 4.27
C VAL A 61 -14.84 -10.09 3.73
N LEU A 62 -14.94 -10.87 2.66
CA LEU A 62 -13.79 -11.56 2.06
C LEU A 62 -12.69 -10.60 1.60
N SER A 63 -13.07 -9.51 0.91
CA SER A 63 -12.12 -8.51 0.41
C SER A 63 -11.42 -7.76 1.55
N ASN A 64 -12.12 -7.45 2.64
CA ASN A 64 -11.53 -6.82 3.82
C ASN A 64 -10.61 -7.78 4.59
N LEU A 65 -10.95 -9.06 4.73
CA LEU A 65 -10.05 -10.08 5.31
C LEU A 65 -8.78 -10.24 4.46
N PHE A 66 -8.93 -10.22 3.14
CA PHE A 66 -7.81 -10.24 2.21
C PHE A 66 -6.92 -8.99 2.36
N SER A 67 -7.50 -7.80 2.54
CA SER A 67 -6.72 -6.58 2.80
C SER A 67 -6.05 -6.54 4.17
N ALA A 68 -6.68 -7.08 5.21
CA ALA A 68 -6.05 -7.24 6.53
C ALA A 68 -4.82 -8.15 6.44
N THR A 69 -4.94 -9.26 5.71
CA THR A 69 -3.81 -10.18 5.47
C THR A 69 -2.69 -9.46 4.73
N ALA A 70 -3.01 -8.74 3.65
CA ALA A 70 -2.02 -7.99 2.88
C ALA A 70 -1.34 -6.89 3.71
N ALA A 71 -2.11 -6.16 4.54
CA ALA A 71 -1.60 -5.17 5.47
C ALA A 71 -0.67 -5.77 6.54
N ALA A 72 -0.97 -6.97 7.04
CA ALA A 72 -0.12 -7.69 7.99
C ALA A 72 1.22 -8.09 7.35
N MET A 73 1.22 -8.53 6.08
CA MET A 73 2.45 -8.84 5.34
C MET A 73 3.35 -7.62 5.16
N MET A 74 2.78 -6.43 5.15
CA MET A 74 3.49 -5.15 4.97
C MET A 74 4.10 -4.63 6.26
N PHE A 75 3.54 -5.02 7.41
CA PHE A 75 3.94 -4.56 8.73
C PHE A 75 5.44 -4.76 9.05
N PRO A 76 6.06 -5.95 8.88
CA PRO A 76 7.48 -6.12 9.20
C PRO A 76 8.39 -5.20 8.37
N TYR A 77 8.04 -4.97 7.10
CA TYR A 77 8.78 -4.07 6.23
C TYR A 77 8.57 -2.60 6.61
N ALA A 78 7.40 -2.22 7.12
CA ALA A 78 7.16 -0.88 7.62
C ALA A 78 7.98 -0.60 8.88
N VAL A 79 8.05 -1.57 9.79
CA VAL A 79 8.92 -1.51 10.98
C VAL A 79 10.40 -1.42 10.55
N GLU A 80 10.84 -2.23 9.60
CA GLU A 80 12.19 -2.16 9.05
C GLU A 80 12.47 -0.81 8.37
N GLY A 81 11.51 -0.26 7.63
CA GLY A 81 11.61 1.06 7.02
C GLY A 81 11.80 2.19 8.03
N ILE A 82 11.11 2.13 9.17
CA ILE A 82 11.30 3.10 10.27
C ILE A 82 12.69 2.92 10.91
N ARG A 83 13.08 1.67 11.21
CA ARG A 83 14.33 1.35 11.94
C ARG A 83 15.58 1.54 11.10
N LYS A 84 15.55 1.13 9.83
CA LYS A 84 16.68 1.10 8.91
C LYS A 84 16.60 2.18 7.83
N LYS A 85 15.58 3.05 7.86
CA LYS A 85 15.37 4.14 6.88
C LYS A 85 15.36 3.64 5.44
N ARG A 86 14.91 2.39 5.26
CA ARG A 86 14.93 1.67 3.99
C ARG A 86 13.65 0.88 3.87
N PHE A 87 12.72 1.37 3.06
CA PHE A 87 11.44 0.73 2.86
C PHE A 87 11.41 -0.02 1.52
N ILE A 88 11.89 -1.26 1.56
CA ILE A 88 11.92 -2.14 0.38
C ILE A 88 11.02 -3.34 0.65
N LEU A 89 10.11 -3.59 -0.29
CA LEU A 89 9.28 -4.78 -0.29
C LEU A 89 9.64 -5.65 -1.50
N PRO A 90 9.57 -6.97 -1.34
CA PRO A 90 9.66 -7.86 -2.48
C PRO A 90 8.46 -7.65 -3.42
N ARG A 91 8.68 -7.82 -4.73
CA ARG A 91 7.66 -7.58 -5.75
C ARG A 91 6.36 -8.33 -5.49
N TRP A 92 6.43 -9.55 -5.01
CA TRP A 92 5.25 -10.37 -4.77
C TRP A 92 4.36 -9.82 -3.65
N VAL A 93 4.93 -9.20 -2.60
CA VAL A 93 4.13 -8.54 -1.53
C VAL A 93 3.41 -7.32 -2.09
N VAL A 94 4.07 -6.55 -2.97
CA VAL A 94 3.44 -5.40 -3.64
C VAL A 94 2.30 -5.85 -4.56
N LEU A 95 2.47 -6.96 -5.27
CA LEU A 95 1.42 -7.53 -6.12
C LEU A 95 0.24 -8.09 -5.28
N PHE A 96 0.53 -8.67 -4.12
CA PHE A 96 -0.49 -9.13 -3.17
C PHE A 96 -1.28 -7.95 -2.59
N GLN A 97 -0.59 -6.87 -2.18
CA GLN A 97 -1.23 -5.63 -1.73
C GLN A 97 -2.02 -4.95 -2.86
N PHE A 98 -1.51 -4.98 -4.09
CA PHE A 98 -2.24 -4.48 -5.27
C PHE A 98 -3.55 -5.23 -5.48
N ALA A 99 -3.53 -6.56 -5.34
CA ALA A 99 -4.71 -7.40 -5.42
C ALA A 99 -5.74 -7.01 -4.35
N ALA A 100 -5.31 -6.99 -3.09
CA ALA A 100 -6.16 -6.65 -1.97
C ALA A 100 -6.76 -5.24 -2.07
N ALA A 101 -5.93 -4.22 -2.35
CA ALA A 101 -6.35 -2.84 -2.50
C ALA A 101 -7.36 -2.67 -3.64
N THR A 102 -7.21 -3.41 -4.74
CA THR A 102 -8.16 -3.39 -5.85
C THR A 102 -9.49 -4.01 -5.44
N CYS A 103 -9.50 -5.16 -4.77
CA CYS A 103 -10.73 -5.79 -4.29
C CYS A 103 -11.53 -4.89 -3.35
N VAL A 104 -10.88 -4.28 -2.35
CA VAL A 104 -11.59 -3.37 -1.44
C VAL A 104 -11.96 -2.04 -2.11
N ALA A 105 -11.21 -1.57 -3.12
CA ALA A 105 -11.63 -0.41 -3.91
C ALA A 105 -12.92 -0.70 -4.68
N ILE A 106 -13.08 -1.90 -5.24
CA ILE A 106 -14.35 -2.34 -5.85
C ILE A 106 -15.46 -2.30 -4.80
N THR A 107 -15.25 -2.89 -3.63
CA THR A 107 -16.21 -2.86 -2.52
C THR A 107 -16.64 -1.43 -2.16
N MET A 108 -15.69 -0.53 -1.99
CA MET A 108 -15.97 0.87 -1.64
C MET A 108 -16.74 1.61 -2.75
N ILE A 109 -16.31 1.45 -4.01
CA ILE A 109 -16.98 2.10 -5.14
C ILE A 109 -18.40 1.57 -5.30
N SER A 110 -18.60 0.25 -5.24
CA SER A 110 -19.94 -0.36 -5.29
C SER A 110 -20.82 0.13 -4.14
N SER A 111 -20.25 0.29 -2.95
CA SER A 111 -21.01 0.76 -1.79
C SER A 111 -21.45 2.21 -1.94
N LEU A 112 -20.55 3.09 -2.40
CA LEU A 112 -20.85 4.51 -2.57
C LEU A 112 -21.73 4.78 -3.79
N ALA A 113 -21.57 4.01 -4.88
CA ALA A 113 -22.26 4.24 -6.14
C ALA A 113 -23.58 3.46 -6.27
N ILE A 114 -23.75 2.35 -5.55
CA ILE A 114 -24.93 1.48 -5.66
C ILE A 114 -25.66 1.42 -4.32
N ILE A 115 -25.00 0.94 -3.26
CA ILE A 115 -25.67 0.64 -1.98
C ILE A 115 -26.18 1.92 -1.31
N LEU A 116 -25.33 2.95 -1.18
CA LEU A 116 -25.69 4.20 -0.53
C LEU A 116 -26.88 4.89 -1.23
N PRO A 117 -26.91 5.04 -2.58
CA PRO A 117 -28.07 5.60 -3.27
C PRO A 117 -29.35 4.77 -3.17
N THR A 118 -29.24 3.44 -3.16
CA THR A 118 -30.42 2.53 -3.23
C THR A 118 -30.97 2.14 -1.87
N GLN A 119 -30.13 2.04 -0.84
CA GLN A 119 -30.52 1.59 0.50
C GLN A 119 -30.38 2.68 1.58
N GLY A 120 -29.79 3.83 1.23
CA GLY A 120 -29.67 4.99 2.10
C GLY A 120 -28.51 4.94 3.11
N ILE A 121 -28.31 6.05 3.82
CA ILE A 121 -27.16 6.23 4.73
C ILE A 121 -27.19 5.29 5.93
N SER A 122 -28.37 4.83 6.36
CA SER A 122 -28.53 3.93 7.51
C SER A 122 -27.83 2.58 7.32
N LYS A 123 -27.60 2.15 6.07
CA LYS A 123 -26.82 0.95 5.74
C LYS A 123 -25.31 1.20 5.70
N MET A 124 -24.89 2.45 5.79
CA MET A 124 -23.50 2.91 5.73
C MET A 124 -23.02 3.49 7.07
N THR A 125 -23.63 3.11 8.19
CA THR A 125 -23.22 3.49 9.55
C THR A 125 -22.62 2.32 10.31
N GLY A 126 -21.99 2.59 11.45
CA GLY A 126 -21.44 1.56 12.34
C GLY A 126 -20.38 0.68 11.64
N PRO A 127 -20.40 -0.66 11.82
CA PRO A 127 -19.45 -1.59 11.21
C PRO A 127 -19.43 -1.53 9.67
N ASN A 128 -20.58 -1.29 9.05
CA ASN A 128 -20.67 -1.18 7.60
C ASN A 128 -19.90 0.03 7.09
N PHE A 129 -19.88 1.15 7.81
CA PHE A 129 -19.05 2.29 7.44
C PHE A 129 -17.56 1.92 7.40
N TRP A 130 -17.11 1.15 8.39
CA TRP A 130 -15.72 0.70 8.46
C TRP A 130 -15.36 -0.22 7.30
N LEU A 131 -16.18 -1.25 7.05
CA LEU A 131 -15.93 -2.27 6.02
C LEU A 131 -16.12 -1.76 4.59
N HIS A 132 -16.98 -0.77 4.37
CA HIS A 132 -17.28 -0.26 3.03
C HIS A 132 -16.54 1.04 2.69
N VAL A 133 -16.00 1.78 3.68
CA VAL A 133 -15.35 3.08 3.44
C VAL A 133 -13.97 3.17 4.08
N VAL A 134 -13.89 3.10 5.41
CA VAL A 134 -12.64 3.45 6.12
C VAL A 134 -11.52 2.47 5.81
N THR A 135 -11.76 1.17 6.00
CA THR A 135 -10.76 0.14 5.73
C THR A 135 -10.37 0.09 4.25
N PRO A 136 -11.31 0.11 3.28
CA PRO A 136 -10.96 0.25 1.88
C PRO A 136 -10.11 1.47 1.56
N ALA A 137 -10.48 2.65 2.05
CA ALA A 137 -9.73 3.89 1.82
C ALA A 137 -8.31 3.78 2.39
N CYS A 138 -8.16 3.32 3.63
CA CYS A 138 -6.85 3.10 4.24
C CYS A 138 -6.01 2.07 3.49
N THR A 139 -6.63 1.01 2.94
CA THR A 139 -5.93 -0.01 2.15
C THR A 139 -5.46 0.54 0.80
N VAL A 140 -6.29 1.33 0.12
CA VAL A 140 -5.92 2.02 -1.12
C VAL A 140 -4.80 3.01 -0.84
N ILE A 141 -4.91 3.82 0.21
CA ILE A 141 -3.85 4.75 0.63
C ILE A 141 -2.57 3.96 0.95
N LEU A 142 -2.65 2.87 1.72
CA LEU A 142 -1.53 2.00 2.04
C LEU A 142 -0.83 1.54 0.75
N PHE A 143 -1.58 1.01 -0.22
CA PHE A 143 -1.01 0.58 -1.50
C PHE A 143 -0.36 1.73 -2.28
N GLN A 144 -1.03 2.88 -2.37
CA GLN A 144 -0.55 4.03 -3.15
C GLN A 144 0.59 4.80 -2.48
N CYS A 145 0.72 4.72 -1.15
CA CYS A 145 1.77 5.38 -0.37
C CYS A 145 2.95 4.46 -0.06
N VAL A 146 2.75 3.14 -0.13
CA VAL A 146 3.82 2.17 -0.01
C VAL A 146 4.51 1.99 -1.35
N GLU A 147 5.37 2.94 -1.65
CA GLU A 147 6.14 2.92 -2.88
C GLU A 147 7.48 2.24 -2.69
N THR A 148 7.67 1.16 -3.43
CA THR A 148 8.88 0.33 -3.45
C THR A 148 9.72 0.61 -4.68
N GLY A 149 9.44 1.73 -5.36
CA GLY A 149 9.92 1.95 -6.71
C GLY A 149 9.45 0.86 -7.69
N ILE A 150 8.47 0.02 -7.35
CA ILE A 150 8.01 -1.06 -8.24
C ILE A 150 6.94 -0.53 -9.18
N ASN A 151 7.20 -0.65 -10.49
CA ASN A 151 6.23 -0.41 -11.53
C ASN A 151 5.45 -1.70 -11.84
N ILE A 152 4.11 -1.59 -11.83
CA ILE A 152 3.19 -2.68 -12.12
C ILE A 152 3.03 -2.79 -13.65
N LYS A 153 3.41 -3.94 -14.20
CA LYS A 153 3.30 -4.25 -15.63
C LYS A 153 1.84 -4.48 -15.99
N PHE A 154 1.48 -4.24 -17.26
CA PHE A 154 0.10 -4.44 -17.69
C PHE A 154 -0.36 -5.90 -17.52
N LYS A 155 0.52 -6.89 -17.77
CA LYS A 155 0.20 -8.30 -17.53
C LYS A 155 -0.14 -8.66 -16.07
N GLU A 156 0.29 -7.84 -15.12
CA GLU A 156 0.05 -8.07 -13.69
C GLU A 156 -1.33 -7.60 -13.24
N ILE A 157 -2.11 -6.94 -14.11
CA ILE A 157 -3.52 -6.63 -13.83
C ILE A 157 -4.38 -7.88 -13.69
N LEU A 158 -3.92 -9.04 -14.18
CA LEU A 158 -4.66 -10.29 -14.02
C LEU A 158 -4.67 -10.76 -12.56
N ILE A 159 -3.69 -10.35 -11.75
CA ILE A 159 -3.54 -10.78 -10.35
C ILE A 159 -4.74 -10.34 -9.48
N PRO A 160 -5.11 -9.05 -9.40
CA PRO A 160 -6.33 -8.61 -8.70
C PRO A 160 -7.62 -9.21 -9.26
N LEU A 161 -7.66 -9.57 -10.54
CA LEU A 161 -8.85 -10.14 -11.15
C LEU A 161 -9.10 -11.58 -10.69
N ILE A 162 -8.08 -12.34 -10.30
CA ILE A 162 -8.26 -13.72 -9.81
C ILE A 162 -9.24 -13.81 -8.62
N PRO A 163 -9.00 -13.14 -7.47
CA PRO A 163 -9.92 -13.23 -6.34
C PRO A 163 -11.31 -12.67 -6.67
N TYR A 164 -11.38 -11.58 -7.46
CA TYR A 164 -12.65 -10.97 -7.85
C TYR A 164 -13.47 -11.87 -8.78
N SER A 165 -12.87 -12.41 -9.83
CA SER A 165 -13.52 -13.33 -10.77
C SER A 165 -13.89 -14.64 -10.11
N THR A 166 -13.09 -15.14 -9.16
CA THR A 166 -13.43 -16.31 -8.36
C THR A 166 -14.72 -16.06 -7.57
N TYR A 167 -14.81 -14.91 -6.90
CA TYR A 167 -16.03 -14.54 -6.20
C TYR A 167 -17.23 -14.40 -7.14
N ILE A 168 -17.07 -13.71 -8.28
CA ILE A 168 -18.15 -13.58 -9.28
C ILE A 168 -18.64 -14.95 -9.74
N ALA A 169 -17.73 -15.90 -9.99
CA ALA A 169 -18.11 -17.24 -10.43
C ALA A 169 -18.95 -17.95 -9.36
N VAL A 170 -18.51 -17.95 -8.11
CA VAL A 170 -19.26 -18.55 -6.99
C VAL A 170 -20.61 -17.85 -6.80
N TYR A 171 -20.61 -16.52 -6.80
CA TYR A 171 -21.83 -15.72 -6.69
C TYR A 171 -22.83 -16.05 -7.80
N THR A 172 -22.36 -16.21 -9.05
CA THR A 172 -23.21 -16.58 -10.18
C THR A 172 -23.84 -17.95 -9.98
N VAL A 173 -23.06 -18.94 -9.53
CA VAL A 173 -23.57 -20.27 -9.21
C VAL A 173 -24.64 -20.18 -8.13
N MET A 174 -24.36 -19.49 -7.03
CA MET A 174 -25.27 -19.45 -5.88
C MET A 174 -26.54 -18.63 -6.13
N VAL A 175 -26.45 -17.51 -6.85
CA VAL A 175 -27.60 -16.62 -7.08
C VAL A 175 -28.40 -17.01 -8.32
N VAL A 176 -27.75 -17.38 -9.42
CA VAL A 176 -28.42 -17.59 -10.71
C VAL A 176 -28.77 -19.06 -10.93
N PHE A 177 -27.84 -19.99 -10.65
CA PHE A 177 -28.03 -21.40 -10.98
C PHE A 177 -28.72 -22.18 -9.85
N VAL A 178 -28.34 -21.93 -8.60
CA VAL A 178 -29.01 -22.52 -7.42
C VAL A 178 -30.25 -21.70 -7.07
N GLY A 179 -30.08 -20.41 -6.80
CA GLY A 179 -31.16 -19.49 -6.42
C GLY A 179 -31.61 -19.67 -4.96
N ALA A 180 -32.08 -18.59 -4.35
CA ALA A 180 -32.42 -18.53 -2.92
C ALA A 180 -33.43 -19.62 -2.49
N ASP A 181 -34.43 -19.90 -3.33
CA ASP A 181 -35.48 -20.89 -3.04
C ASP A 181 -34.95 -22.34 -2.91
N LYS A 182 -33.73 -22.61 -3.39
CA LYS A 182 -33.07 -23.92 -3.34
C LYS A 182 -31.85 -23.95 -2.41
N GLY A 183 -31.76 -22.99 -1.50
CA GLY A 183 -30.61 -22.84 -0.58
C GLY A 183 -29.42 -22.10 -1.19
N GLY A 184 -29.62 -21.40 -2.32
CA GLY A 184 -28.65 -20.48 -2.90
C GLY A 184 -28.61 -19.14 -2.17
N TRP A 185 -27.80 -18.22 -2.67
CA TRP A 185 -27.69 -16.87 -2.10
C TRP A 185 -28.77 -15.94 -2.66
N SER A 186 -29.16 -14.93 -1.88
CA SER A 186 -30.00 -13.84 -2.37
C SER A 186 -29.19 -12.88 -3.25
N ASP A 187 -29.85 -12.16 -4.16
CA ASP A 187 -29.21 -11.12 -4.98
C ASP A 187 -28.99 -9.83 -4.16
N PHE A 188 -28.06 -9.88 -3.19
CA PHE A 188 -27.77 -8.73 -2.31
C PHE A 188 -27.14 -7.54 -3.03
N TYR A 189 -26.58 -7.73 -4.23
CA TYR A 189 -26.07 -6.62 -5.07
C TYR A 189 -27.14 -6.05 -6.01
N MET A 190 -28.34 -6.62 -6.01
CA MET A 190 -29.47 -6.25 -6.88
C MET A 190 -29.10 -6.26 -8.36
N THR A 191 -28.07 -7.01 -8.74
CA THR A 191 -27.55 -6.99 -10.10
C THR A 191 -28.50 -7.65 -11.08
N MET A 192 -29.24 -8.66 -10.62
CA MET A 192 -30.23 -9.40 -11.39
C MET A 192 -31.61 -8.74 -11.32
N ALA A 193 -31.85 -7.87 -10.33
CA ALA A 193 -33.08 -7.10 -10.23
C ALA A 193 -33.25 -6.08 -11.37
N PHE A 194 -32.15 -5.55 -11.90
CA PHE A 194 -32.17 -4.53 -12.96
C PHE A 194 -31.85 -5.07 -14.35
N TRP A 195 -31.04 -6.13 -14.46
CA TRP A 195 -30.52 -6.63 -15.73
C TRP A 195 -30.51 -8.16 -15.77
N PRO A 196 -30.64 -8.77 -16.96
CA PRO A 196 -30.46 -10.21 -17.11
C PRO A 196 -29.04 -10.66 -16.72
N PRO A 197 -28.86 -11.91 -16.24
CA PRO A 197 -27.58 -12.37 -15.68
C PRO A 197 -26.35 -12.15 -16.55
N TRP A 198 -26.43 -12.42 -17.86
CA TRP A 198 -25.29 -12.24 -18.74
C TRP A 198 -24.84 -10.77 -18.85
N ILE A 199 -25.77 -9.81 -18.81
CA ILE A 199 -25.44 -8.37 -18.82
C ILE A 199 -24.79 -7.98 -17.50
N SER A 200 -25.34 -8.43 -16.37
CA SER A 200 -24.80 -8.18 -15.04
C SER A 200 -23.38 -8.70 -14.87
N LEU A 201 -23.10 -9.90 -15.39
CA LEU A 201 -21.75 -10.48 -15.37
C LEU A 201 -20.75 -9.69 -16.20
N ILE A 202 -21.14 -9.27 -17.42
CA ILE A 202 -20.30 -8.41 -18.26
C ILE A 202 -20.01 -7.09 -17.55
N LEU A 203 -21.02 -6.49 -16.90
CA LEU A 203 -20.87 -5.23 -16.18
C LEU A 203 -19.93 -5.36 -14.99
N MET A 204 -20.11 -6.38 -14.15
CA MET A 204 -19.23 -6.65 -12.99
C MET A 204 -17.78 -6.89 -13.45
N ALA A 205 -17.57 -7.73 -14.45
CA ALA A 205 -16.24 -7.99 -15.00
C ALA A 205 -15.59 -6.71 -15.57
N THR A 206 -16.37 -5.90 -16.29
CA THR A 206 -15.91 -4.62 -16.85
C THR A 206 -15.53 -3.64 -15.75
N ILE A 207 -16.35 -3.49 -14.71
CA ILE A 207 -16.06 -2.60 -13.57
C ILE A 207 -14.77 -3.05 -12.86
N GLY A 208 -14.63 -4.34 -12.56
CA GLY A 208 -13.42 -4.88 -11.93
C GLY A 208 -12.17 -4.65 -12.77
N PHE A 209 -12.26 -4.86 -14.09
CA PHE A 209 -11.16 -4.58 -15.02
C PHE A 209 -10.79 -3.09 -15.06
N VAL A 210 -11.79 -2.21 -15.19
CA VAL A 210 -11.57 -0.75 -15.21
C VAL A 210 -10.91 -0.27 -13.92
N ILE A 211 -11.43 -0.67 -12.76
CA ILE A 211 -10.87 -0.29 -11.46
C ILE A 211 -9.42 -0.78 -11.33
N THR A 212 -9.15 -2.02 -11.75
CA THR A 212 -7.79 -2.58 -11.77
C THR A 212 -6.84 -1.72 -12.61
N VAL A 213 -7.25 -1.37 -13.83
CA VAL A 213 -6.45 -0.54 -14.75
C VAL A 213 -6.21 0.84 -14.15
N LEU A 214 -7.23 1.46 -13.56
CA LEU A 214 -7.12 2.76 -12.90
C LEU A 214 -6.16 2.70 -11.71
N MET A 215 -6.28 1.70 -10.83
CA MET A 215 -5.39 1.49 -9.69
C MET A 215 -3.94 1.36 -10.13
N ARG A 216 -3.68 0.60 -11.20
CA ARG A 216 -2.36 0.49 -11.82
C ARG A 216 -1.85 1.83 -12.35
N ILE A 217 -2.67 2.57 -13.09
CA ILE A 217 -2.27 3.86 -13.69
C ILE A 217 -1.90 4.86 -12.58
N ILE A 218 -2.75 4.98 -11.55
CA ILE A 218 -2.54 5.88 -10.41
C ILE A 218 -1.25 5.49 -9.69
N HIS A 219 -1.07 4.21 -9.37
CA HIS A 219 0.14 3.70 -8.70
C HIS A 219 1.40 4.00 -9.49
N ASN A 220 1.43 3.65 -10.78
CA ASN A 220 2.60 3.87 -11.62
C ASN A 220 2.89 5.38 -11.81
N LYS A 221 1.85 6.22 -11.87
CA LYS A 221 2.00 7.68 -11.93
C LYS A 221 2.58 8.23 -10.63
N HIS A 222 2.08 7.79 -9.47
CA HIS A 222 2.60 8.15 -8.16
C HIS A 222 4.07 7.72 -8.05
N ALA A 223 4.37 6.45 -8.37
CA ALA A 223 5.73 5.91 -8.29
C ALA A 223 6.70 6.71 -9.18
N LYS A 224 6.27 7.11 -10.38
CA LYS A 224 7.05 7.98 -11.25
C LYS A 224 7.25 9.37 -10.65
N GLN A 225 6.18 10.00 -10.15
CA GLN A 225 6.24 11.34 -9.54
C GLN A 225 7.14 11.35 -8.31
N THR A 226 7.09 10.32 -7.49
CA THR A 226 7.97 10.19 -6.33
C THR A 226 9.42 10.04 -6.73
N ARG A 227 9.74 9.18 -7.71
CA ARG A 227 11.11 9.10 -8.26
C ARG A 227 11.60 10.47 -8.74
N LEU A 228 10.74 11.22 -9.44
CA LEU A 228 11.07 12.59 -9.89
C LEU A 228 11.23 13.55 -8.71
N ARG A 229 10.43 13.45 -7.65
CA ARG A 229 10.55 14.28 -6.44
C ARG A 229 11.84 13.97 -5.68
N ILE A 230 12.19 12.70 -5.52
CA ILE A 230 13.46 12.25 -4.93
C ILE A 230 14.62 12.78 -5.78
N ALA A 231 14.56 12.58 -7.09
CA ALA A 231 15.56 13.10 -8.02
C ALA A 231 15.63 14.65 -7.99
N LYS A 232 14.53 15.37 -7.71
CA LYS A 232 14.51 16.82 -7.58
C LYS A 232 14.98 17.30 -6.20
N SER A 233 14.70 16.59 -5.11
CA SER A 233 15.34 16.88 -3.81
C SER A 233 16.86 16.72 -3.93
N TRP A 234 17.31 15.80 -4.77
CA TRP A 234 18.71 15.65 -5.16
C TRP A 234 19.15 16.66 -6.24
N SER A 235 18.29 17.51 -6.81
CA SER A 235 18.74 18.50 -7.82
C SER A 235 19.10 19.84 -7.19
N GLN A 236 19.10 19.93 -5.86
CA GLN A 236 19.87 20.96 -5.18
C GLN A 236 21.33 20.56 -5.32
N ASP A 237 22.20 21.48 -5.74
CA ASP A 237 23.64 21.25 -5.89
C ASP A 237 24.22 20.84 -4.53
N LEU A 238 24.19 19.53 -4.26
CA LEU A 238 24.89 18.94 -3.13
C LEU A 238 26.34 18.82 -3.55
N GLU A 239 27.22 19.48 -2.82
CA GLU A 239 28.65 19.29 -3.05
C GLU A 239 29.03 17.82 -2.80
N PRO A 240 30.04 17.28 -3.50
CA PRO A 240 30.53 15.93 -3.26
C PRO A 240 30.80 15.62 -1.79
N THR A 241 31.27 16.61 -1.03
CA THR A 241 31.46 16.58 0.42
C THR A 241 30.15 16.37 1.19
N GLU A 242 29.08 17.07 0.84
CA GLU A 242 27.75 16.89 1.47
C GLU A 242 27.23 15.46 1.25
N LEU A 243 27.47 14.87 0.06
CA LEU A 243 27.09 13.48 -0.23
C LEU A 243 27.85 12.47 0.65
N HIS A 244 29.13 12.70 0.93
CA HIS A 244 29.90 11.85 1.86
C HIS A 244 29.42 12.00 3.30
N ILE A 245 29.08 13.23 3.72
CA ILE A 245 28.50 13.48 5.04
C ILE A 245 27.16 12.77 5.19
N GLU A 246 26.30 12.78 4.16
CA GLU A 246 25.04 12.03 4.18
C GLU A 246 25.27 10.53 4.24
N ALA A 247 26.18 9.99 3.41
CA ALA A 247 26.50 8.57 3.43
C ALA A 247 27.07 8.13 4.79
N PHE A 248 27.98 8.91 5.37
CA PHE A 248 28.54 8.69 6.70
C PHE A 248 27.47 8.79 7.80
N GLY A 249 26.65 9.82 7.79
CA GLY A 249 25.57 10.03 8.76
C GLY A 249 24.53 8.92 8.72
N LEU A 250 24.18 8.44 7.51
CA LEU A 250 23.33 7.26 7.32
C LEU A 250 24.00 6.01 7.91
N GLY A 251 25.29 5.80 7.62
CA GLY A 251 26.08 4.72 8.19
C GLY A 251 26.03 4.73 9.72
N ARG A 252 26.34 5.88 10.32
CA ARG A 252 26.36 6.08 11.78
C ARG A 252 24.99 5.84 12.41
N TYR A 253 23.92 6.31 11.77
CA TYR A 253 22.56 6.03 12.22
C TYR A 253 22.29 4.51 12.24
N ILE A 254 22.62 3.80 11.16
CA ILE A 254 22.40 2.35 11.05
C ILE A 254 23.25 1.58 12.06
N GLY A 255 24.54 1.87 12.16
CA GLY A 255 25.45 1.23 13.13
C GLY A 255 25.01 1.42 14.58
N SER A 256 24.36 2.54 14.91
CA SER A 256 23.78 2.74 16.24
C SER A 256 22.61 1.79 16.56
N LYS A 257 22.00 1.18 15.54
CA LYS A 257 20.76 0.37 15.64
C LYS A 257 20.91 -1.10 15.28
N CYS A 258 21.99 -1.52 14.61
CA CYS A 258 22.21 -2.90 14.18
C CYS A 258 23.55 -3.45 14.69
N SER A 259 23.76 -4.76 14.58
CA SER A 259 25.09 -5.37 14.74
C SER A 259 25.88 -5.31 13.43
N LEU A 260 27.16 -5.72 13.46
CA LEU A 260 28.00 -5.76 12.28
C LEU A 260 27.49 -6.79 11.27
N GLU A 261 26.98 -7.93 11.75
CA GLU A 261 26.43 -9.02 10.94
C GLU A 261 25.13 -8.63 10.21
N GLU A 262 24.40 -7.65 10.75
CA GLU A 262 23.13 -7.15 10.21
C GLU A 262 23.31 -5.94 9.27
N LEU A 263 24.54 -5.42 9.14
CA LEU A 263 24.81 -4.21 8.38
C LEU A 263 24.59 -4.46 6.89
N THR A 264 23.68 -3.70 6.29
CA THR A 264 23.38 -3.78 4.85
C THR A 264 23.66 -2.46 4.16
N VAL A 265 24.52 -2.48 3.15
CA VAL A 265 24.87 -1.28 2.38
C VAL A 265 23.75 -0.97 1.37
N PRO A 266 23.17 0.26 1.36
CA PRO A 266 22.13 0.65 0.42
C PRO A 266 22.72 1.00 -0.97
N LEU A 267 23.28 -0.02 -1.65
CA LEU A 267 23.98 0.14 -2.93
C LEU A 267 23.10 0.73 -4.03
N ASP A 268 21.79 0.50 -3.99
CA ASP A 268 20.82 1.07 -4.93
C ASP A 268 20.76 2.60 -4.83
N ILE A 269 20.74 3.13 -3.59
CA ILE A 269 20.77 4.56 -3.32
C ILE A 269 22.12 5.16 -3.73
N PHE A 270 23.22 4.53 -3.32
CA PHE A 270 24.55 5.04 -3.65
C PHE A 270 24.86 4.97 -5.15
N ARG A 271 24.35 3.97 -5.87
CA ARG A 271 24.49 3.92 -7.33
C ARG A 271 23.77 5.09 -7.99
N MET A 272 22.53 5.37 -7.56
CA MET A 272 21.78 6.52 -8.08
C MET A 272 22.48 7.86 -7.77
N MET A 273 23.05 8.02 -6.58
CA MET A 273 23.84 9.21 -6.21
C MET A 273 25.12 9.29 -7.05
N SER A 274 25.82 8.17 -7.22
CA SER A 274 27.07 8.08 -7.98
C SER A 274 26.87 8.49 -9.44
N GLU A 275 25.88 7.91 -10.11
CA GLU A 275 25.54 8.21 -11.51
C GLU A 275 25.14 9.68 -11.70
N LYS A 276 24.42 10.25 -10.74
CA LYS A 276 23.89 11.60 -10.86
C LYS A 276 24.94 12.69 -10.61
N TYR A 277 25.78 12.52 -9.60
CA TYR A 277 26.70 13.56 -9.14
C TYR A 277 28.16 13.31 -9.56
N GLY A 278 28.42 12.23 -10.30
CA GLY A 278 29.78 11.86 -10.73
C GLY A 278 30.70 11.46 -9.57
N VAL A 279 30.15 11.15 -8.39
CA VAL A 279 30.94 10.69 -7.24
C VAL A 279 31.12 9.17 -7.35
N PRO A 280 32.34 8.61 -7.15
CA PRO A 280 32.53 7.17 -7.22
C PRO A 280 31.68 6.41 -6.19
N LEU A 281 30.95 5.38 -6.64
CA LEU A 281 30.13 4.51 -5.79
C LEU A 281 30.91 3.92 -4.61
N GLU A 282 32.17 3.54 -4.86
CA GLU A 282 33.10 3.04 -3.84
C GLU A 282 33.32 4.06 -2.72
N SER A 283 33.44 5.35 -3.07
CA SER A 283 33.70 6.43 -2.12
C SER A 283 32.51 6.64 -1.17
N LEU A 284 31.29 6.64 -1.70
CA LEU A 284 30.06 6.72 -0.90
C LEU A 284 29.91 5.49 0.01
N THR A 285 30.23 4.31 -0.52
CA THR A 285 30.16 3.05 0.24
C THR A 285 31.15 3.06 1.40
N LYS A 286 32.39 3.53 1.18
CA LYS A 286 33.41 3.66 2.23
C LYS A 286 32.98 4.62 3.32
N ALA A 287 32.43 5.79 2.95
CA ALA A 287 31.92 6.75 3.92
C ALA A 287 30.80 6.15 4.79
N TYR A 288 29.87 5.43 4.19
CA TYR A 288 28.80 4.72 4.89
C TYR A 288 29.33 3.64 5.84
N VAL A 289 30.18 2.75 5.36
CA VAL A 289 30.73 1.65 6.16
C VAL A 289 31.52 2.20 7.34
N LYS A 290 32.34 3.25 7.12
CA LYS A 290 33.06 3.94 8.20
C LYS A 290 32.11 4.46 9.26
N GLY A 291 31.08 5.22 8.87
CA GLY A 291 30.11 5.75 9.83
C GLY A 291 29.41 4.64 10.63
N ALA A 292 29.09 3.52 9.98
CA ALA A 292 28.46 2.37 10.64
C ALA A 292 29.39 1.70 11.66
N ILE A 293 30.64 1.44 11.29
CA ILE A 293 31.66 0.86 12.18
C ILE A 293 31.89 1.77 13.38
N ASP A 294 32.12 3.08 13.15
CA ASP A 294 32.34 4.06 14.22
C ASP A 294 31.19 4.02 15.26
N ALA A 295 29.94 3.93 14.81
CA ALA A 295 28.79 3.86 15.70
C ALA A 295 28.66 2.52 16.45
N ILE A 296 29.06 1.41 15.84
CA ILE A 296 29.03 0.08 16.47
C ILE A 296 30.10 0.02 17.56
N GLU A 297 31.31 0.47 17.26
CA GLU A 297 32.43 0.53 18.22
C GLU A 297 32.09 1.43 19.40
N GLU A 298 31.53 2.63 19.15
CA GLU A 298 31.07 3.54 20.21
C GLU A 298 30.00 2.92 21.11
N ARG A 299 29.20 1.98 20.60
CA ARG A 299 28.18 1.26 21.38
C ARG A 299 28.78 0.12 22.19
N GLN A 300 29.83 -0.53 21.70
CA GLN A 300 30.50 -1.64 22.37
C GLN A 300 31.53 -1.18 23.41
N GLY A 301 32.11 0.01 23.23
CA GLY A 301 33.02 0.64 24.18
C GLY A 301 32.34 1.39 25.33
N LYS A 302 31.01 1.34 25.42
CA LYS A 302 30.17 1.86 26.52
C LYS A 302 29.49 0.70 27.22
#